data_AF-A0A914LGF9-F1
#
_entry.id   AF-A0A914LGF9-F1
#
_cell.length_a   1.000
_cell.length_b   1.000
_cell.length_c   1.000
_cell.angle_alpha   90.00
_cell.angle_beta   90.00
_cell.angle_gamma   90.00
#
_symmetry.space_group_name_H-M   'P 1'
#
loop_
_entity.id
_entity.type
_entity.pdbx_description
1 polymer ?
#
loop_
_entity_poly.entity_id
_entity_poly.type
_entity_poly.pdbx_seq_one_letter_code
_entity_poly.pdbx_strand_id
1 'polypeptide(L)'
;MVMVSDVDLLKKYFVRNGDVFSGRWQNFITHMFMDGHNGIIQIQGDKWREQRRFSLHVLRDFGFGRTAMEEKIKLEVRALITHLNTKFDSSKNVTTEAFDVSKPVAVCIANIINSILFSRIYAHVW
;
A
#
# COMPACT_ATOMS: atom_id res chain seq x y z
N MET A 1 23.49 6.70 14.65
CA MET A 1 22.02 6.70 14.48
C MET A 1 21.46 7.76 15.41
N VAL A 2 20.64 8.69 14.89
CA VAL A 2 19.98 9.73 15.69
C VAL A 2 18.50 9.39 15.78
N MET A 3 17.95 9.40 16.99
CA MET A 3 16.54 9.12 17.26
C MET A 3 15.81 10.42 17.55
N VAL A 4 14.69 10.65 16.87
CA VAL A 4 13.80 11.79 17.11
C VAL A 4 12.48 11.25 17.63
N SER A 5 12.16 11.53 18.89
CA SER A 5 10.98 10.95 19.57
C SER A 5 9.89 11.96 19.89
N ASP A 6 10.16 13.25 19.71
CA ASP A 6 9.22 14.34 19.98
C ASP A 6 8.55 14.84 18.69
N VAL A 7 7.24 15.14 18.75
CA VAL A 7 6.44 15.55 17.58
C VAL A 7 6.88 16.90 17.00
N ASP A 8 7.26 17.86 17.84
CA ASP A 8 7.72 19.16 17.38
C ASP A 8 9.09 19.04 16.73
N LEU A 9 9.95 18.17 17.25
CA LEU A 9 11.21 17.81 16.60
C LEU A 9 10.98 17.08 15.28
N LEU A 10 10.02 16.14 15.19
CA LEU A 10 9.66 15.47 13.94
C LEU A 10 9.26 16.48 12.86
N LYS A 11 8.39 17.45 13.20
CA LYS A 11 8.00 18.53 12.28
C LYS A 11 9.17 19.42 11.91
N LYS A 12 10.04 19.77 12.87
CA LYS A 12 11.23 20.58 12.62
C LYS A 12 12.15 19.91 11.61
N TYR A 13 12.50 18.64 11.80
CA TYR A 13 13.47 17.97 10.95
C TYR A 13 12.88 17.47 9.63
N PHE A 14 11.73 16.79 9.65
CA PHE A 14 11.20 16.10 8.47
C PHE A 14 10.20 16.92 7.63
N VAL A 15 9.67 18.01 8.15
CA VAL A 15 8.75 18.90 7.40
C VAL A 15 9.43 20.23 7.09
N ARG A 16 9.89 20.96 8.10
CA ARG A 16 10.48 22.31 7.92
C ARG A 16 11.87 22.27 7.27
N ASN A 17 12.67 21.23 7.56
CA ASN A 17 14.00 21.01 6.99
C ASN A 17 14.03 19.73 6.13
N GLY A 18 12.89 19.38 5.52
CA GLY A 18 12.72 18.10 4.83
C GLY A 18 13.68 17.92 3.65
N ASP A 19 14.16 18.99 3.02
CA ASP A 19 15.19 18.94 1.97
C ASP A 19 16.51 18.34 2.49
N VAL A 20 16.93 18.72 3.70
CA VAL A 20 18.16 18.22 4.35
C VAL A 20 17.96 16.79 4.89
N PHE A 21 16.79 16.49 5.47
CA PHE A 21 16.53 15.22 6.17
C PHE A 21 15.71 14.20 5.35
N SER A 22 15.55 14.40 4.03
CA SER A 22 14.83 13.47 3.14
C SER A 22 15.66 12.29 2.62
N GLY A 23 16.90 12.14 3.10
CA GLY A 23 17.75 11.00 2.81
C GLY A 23 17.09 9.67 3.22
N ARG A 24 17.44 8.59 2.52
CA ARG A 24 16.92 7.24 2.76
C ARG A 24 17.99 6.38 3.40
N TRP A 25 17.63 5.71 4.49
CA TRP A 25 18.51 4.72 5.07
C TRP A 25 18.61 3.50 4.14
N GLN A 26 19.84 3.19 3.73
CA GLN A 26 20.15 1.99 2.95
C GLN A 26 20.01 0.77 3.84
N ASN A 27 19.06 -0.11 3.51
CA ASN A 27 18.87 -1.36 4.22
C ASN A 27 19.22 -2.55 3.32
N PHE A 28 19.75 -3.62 3.94
CA PHE A 28 20.23 -4.80 3.20
C PHE A 28 19.15 -5.44 2.33
N ILE A 29 17.92 -5.52 2.82
CA ILE A 29 16.78 -6.14 2.13
C ILE A 29 16.50 -5.44 0.80
N THR A 30 16.36 -4.12 0.83
CA THR A 30 16.05 -3.33 -0.37
C THR A 30 17.24 -3.25 -1.31
N HIS A 31 18.47 -3.28 -0.80
CA HIS A 31 19.66 -3.42 -1.64
C HIS A 31 19.66 -4.76 -2.39
N MET A 32 19.28 -5.86 -1.72
CA MET A 32 19.19 -7.19 -2.35
C MET A 32 18.10 -7.26 -3.44
N PHE A 33 16.90 -6.73 -3.18
CA PHE A 33 15.78 -6.84 -4.12
C PHE A 33 15.76 -5.76 -5.21
N MET A 34 16.34 -4.58 -4.95
CA MET A 34 16.25 -3.41 -5.83
C MET A 34 17.62 -2.96 -6.37
N ASP A 35 18.66 -3.79 -6.17
CA ASP A 35 20.05 -3.56 -6.59
C ASP A 35 20.64 -2.22 -6.09
N GLY A 36 20.12 -1.72 -4.96
CA GLY A 36 20.53 -0.47 -4.30
C GLY A 36 20.26 0.84 -5.07
N HIS A 37 20.04 0.77 -6.39
CA HIS A 37 20.04 1.94 -7.27
C HIS A 37 18.70 2.20 -7.95
N ASN A 38 17.70 1.33 -7.77
CA ASN A 38 16.40 1.41 -8.44
C ASN A 38 15.23 1.41 -7.44
N GLY A 39 14.08 1.88 -7.90
CA GLY A 39 12.84 1.93 -7.11
C GLY A 39 12.69 3.18 -6.24
N ILE A 40 11.46 3.70 -6.17
CA ILE A 40 11.09 4.96 -5.51
C ILE A 40 11.36 5.00 -3.99
N ILE A 41 11.50 3.82 -3.35
CA ILE A 41 11.66 3.69 -1.91
C ILE A 41 13.10 3.95 -1.45
N GLN A 42 14.11 3.58 -2.25
CA GLN A 42 15.54 3.62 -1.86
C GLN A 42 16.38 4.68 -2.59
N ILE A 43 16.04 5.01 -3.83
CA ILE A 43 16.80 5.99 -4.62
C ILE A 43 16.76 7.38 -3.98
N GLN A 44 17.82 8.18 -4.20
CA GLN A 44 17.95 9.53 -3.65
C GLN A 44 18.27 10.57 -4.73
N GLY A 45 18.36 11.84 -4.31
CA GLY A 45 18.72 12.96 -5.18
C GLY A 45 17.69 13.19 -6.30
N ASP A 46 18.17 13.70 -7.42
CA ASP A 46 17.30 14.07 -8.54
C ASP A 46 16.63 12.85 -9.20
N LYS A 47 17.32 11.70 -9.25
CA LYS A 47 16.71 10.44 -9.72
C LYS A 47 15.46 10.09 -8.93
N TRP A 48 15.48 10.29 -7.61
CA TRP A 48 14.29 10.09 -6.78
C TRP A 48 13.18 11.08 -7.08
N ARG A 49 13.52 12.37 -7.22
CA ARG A 49 12.54 13.43 -7.49
C ARG A 49 11.80 13.17 -8.79
N GLU A 50 12.53 12.80 -9.84
CA GLU A 50 11.95 12.49 -11.15
C GLU A 50 11.08 11.23 -11.11
N GLN A 51 11.58 10.13 -10.53
CA GLN A 51 10.81 8.89 -10.40
C GLN A 51 9.53 9.09 -9.57
N ARG A 52 9.62 9.84 -8.46
CA ARG A 52 8.44 10.14 -7.63
C ARG A 52 7.42 10.97 -8.39
N ARG A 53 7.86 12.01 -9.08
CA ARG A 53 6.99 12.86 -9.91
C ARG A 53 6.29 12.00 -10.96
N PHE A 54 7.06 11.23 -11.73
CA PHE A 54 6.54 10.33 -12.77
C PHE A 54 5.52 9.34 -12.20
N SER A 55 5.87 8.57 -11.16
CA SER A 55 4.96 7.57 -10.57
C SER A 55 3.66 8.20 -10.05
N LEU A 56 3.72 9.36 -9.39
CA LEU A 56 2.51 10.03 -8.89
C LEU A 56 1.62 10.60 -10.01
N HIS A 57 2.20 10.97 -11.15
CA HIS A 57 1.43 11.33 -12.34
C HIS A 57 0.74 10.10 -12.92
N VAL A 58 1.52 9.05 -13.22
CA VAL A 58 1.01 7.81 -13.81
C VAL A 58 -0.09 7.18 -12.95
N LEU A 59 0.12 7.07 -11.63
CA LEU A 59 -0.89 6.52 -10.72
C LEU A 59 -2.20 7.31 -10.80
N ARG A 60 -2.13 8.64 -10.87
CA ARG A 60 -3.31 9.53 -10.94
C ARG A 60 -4.05 9.38 -12.26
N ASP A 61 -3.32 9.20 -13.36
CA ASP A 61 -3.90 8.93 -14.68
C ASP A 61 -4.63 7.58 -14.71
N PHE A 62 -4.13 6.58 -13.97
CA PHE A 62 -4.82 5.31 -13.72
C PHE A 62 -5.89 5.36 -12.63
N GLY A 63 -6.25 6.56 -12.14
CA GLY A 63 -7.38 6.77 -11.25
C GLY A 63 -7.05 6.76 -9.75
N PHE A 64 -5.78 6.67 -9.35
CA PHE A 64 -5.37 6.84 -7.95
C PHE A 64 -5.82 8.21 -7.41
N GLY A 65 -6.49 8.21 -6.26
CA GLY A 65 -7.06 9.42 -5.66
C GLY A 65 -8.23 10.03 -6.43
N ARG A 66 -8.83 9.29 -7.36
CA ARG A 66 -10.05 9.66 -8.11
C ARG A 66 -11.18 8.67 -7.80
N THR A 67 -12.39 8.99 -8.25
CA THR A 67 -13.58 8.11 -8.13
C THR A 67 -13.35 6.71 -8.72
N ALA A 68 -12.50 6.58 -9.75
CA ALA A 68 -12.15 5.27 -10.31
C ALA A 68 -11.48 4.33 -9.28
N MET A 69 -10.63 4.85 -8.39
CA MET A 69 -10.05 4.05 -7.30
C MET A 69 -11.10 3.68 -6.26
N GLU A 70 -12.02 4.59 -5.95
CA GLU A 70 -13.13 4.32 -5.03
C GLU A 70 -13.99 3.14 -5.51
N GLU A 71 -14.33 3.09 -6.80
CA GLU A 71 -15.13 1.98 -7.35
C GLU A 71 -14.39 0.64 -7.28
N LYS A 72 -13.06 0.62 -7.52
CA LYS A 72 -12.22 -0.56 -7.32
C LYS A 72 -12.22 -1.02 -5.86
N ILE A 73 -12.14 -0.09 -4.91
CA ILE A 73 -12.21 -0.40 -3.47
C ILE A 73 -13.57 -0.98 -3.10
N LYS A 74 -14.67 -0.34 -3.54
CA LYS A 74 -16.03 -0.82 -3.25
C LYS A 74 -16.28 -2.22 -3.80
N LEU A 75 -15.73 -2.53 -4.98
CA LEU A 75 -15.83 -3.88 -5.57
C LEU A 75 -15.21 -4.93 -4.63
N GLU A 76 -13.98 -4.71 -4.18
CA GLU A 76 -13.27 -5.64 -3.29
C GLU A 76 -13.92 -5.73 -1.90
N VAL A 77 -14.43 -4.60 -1.38
CA VAL A 77 -15.18 -4.58 -0.12
C VAL A 77 -16.47 -5.40 -0.22
N ARG A 78 -17.22 -5.31 -1.33
CA ARG A 78 -18.43 -6.13 -1.54
C ARG A 78 -18.09 -7.61 -1.61
N ALA A 79 -16.97 -7.97 -2.25
CA ALA A 79 -16.49 -9.36 -2.30
C ALA A 79 -16.16 -9.88 -0.89
N LEU A 80 -15.44 -9.08 -0.09
CA LEU A 80 -15.10 -9.41 1.29
C LEU A 80 -16.35 -9.57 2.17
N ILE A 81 -17.31 -8.63 2.10
CA ILE A 81 -18.58 -8.71 2.85
C ILE A 81 -19.34 -9.98 2.46
N THR A 82 -19.42 -10.29 1.16
CA THR A 82 -20.06 -11.52 0.68
C THR A 82 -19.39 -12.75 1.28
N HIS A 83 -18.06 -12.81 1.27
CA HIS A 83 -17.32 -13.90 1.88
C HIS A 83 -17.62 -14.04 3.38
N LEU A 84 -17.56 -12.94 4.13
CA LEU A 84 -17.85 -12.94 5.57
C LEU A 84 -19.28 -13.40 5.86
N ASN A 85 -20.26 -12.89 5.10
CA ASN A 85 -21.66 -13.31 5.24
C ASN A 85 -21.82 -14.81 5.01
N THR A 86 -21.12 -15.41 4.04
CA THR A 86 -21.18 -16.87 3.84
C THR A 86 -20.56 -17.69 4.98
N LYS A 87 -19.63 -17.10 5.74
CA LYS A 87 -18.98 -17.76 6.89
C LYS A 87 -19.78 -17.64 8.17
N PHE A 88 -20.51 -16.53 8.34
CA PHE A 88 -21.29 -16.23 9.55
C PHE A 88 -22.80 -16.41 9.38
N ASP A 89 -23.24 -17.00 8.25
CA ASP A 89 -24.65 -17.30 8.01
C ASP A 89 -25.18 -18.25 9.10
N SER A 90 -26.10 -17.73 9.92
CA SER A 90 -26.65 -18.40 11.10
C SER A 90 -27.44 -19.67 10.77
N SER A 91 -27.73 -19.91 9.49
CA SER A 91 -28.40 -21.09 8.96
C SER A 91 -27.49 -22.33 8.89
N LYS A 92 -26.16 -22.15 8.86
CA LYS A 92 -25.18 -23.24 8.86
C LYS A 92 -24.46 -23.24 10.20
N ASN A 93 -24.58 -24.33 10.96
CA ASN A 93 -23.94 -24.57 12.27
C ASN A 93 -22.67 -23.72 12.44
N VAL A 94 -22.82 -22.59 13.13
CA VAL A 94 -21.77 -21.57 13.25
C VAL A 94 -20.62 -22.20 14.01
N THR A 95 -19.55 -22.53 13.31
CA THR A 95 -18.27 -22.84 13.95
C THR A 95 -17.83 -21.56 14.65
N THR A 96 -17.89 -21.56 15.99
CA THR A 96 -17.47 -20.48 16.88
C THR A 96 -15.94 -20.34 16.92
N GLU A 97 -15.27 -20.68 15.82
CA GLU A 97 -13.83 -20.60 15.68
C GLU A 97 -13.44 -19.19 15.26
N ALA A 98 -12.34 -18.69 15.80
CA ALA A 98 -11.81 -17.38 15.45
C ALA A 98 -11.50 -17.31 13.95
N PHE A 99 -12.12 -16.38 13.24
CA PHE A 99 -11.86 -16.14 11.83
C PHE A 99 -10.76 -15.09 11.66
N ASP A 100 -9.64 -15.48 11.05
CA ASP A 100 -8.56 -14.56 10.70
C ASP A 100 -8.89 -13.76 9.43
N VAL A 101 -9.15 -12.47 9.60
CA VAL A 101 -9.46 -11.54 8.49
C VAL A 101 -8.21 -11.08 7.73
N SER A 102 -7.00 -11.33 8.24
CA SER A 102 -5.77 -10.76 7.71
C SER A 102 -5.52 -11.19 6.26
N LYS A 103 -5.72 -12.48 5.97
CA LYS A 103 -5.55 -13.04 4.62
C LYS A 103 -6.59 -12.49 3.62
N PRO A 104 -7.92 -12.56 3.90
CA PRO A 104 -8.93 -11.94 3.05
C PRO A 104 -8.66 -10.46 2.74
N VAL A 105 -8.30 -9.68 3.75
CA VAL A 105 -8.01 -8.25 3.59
C VAL A 105 -6.77 -8.03 2.72
N ALA A 106 -5.71 -8.82 2.92
CA ALA A 106 -4.50 -8.73 2.10
C ALA A 106 -4.78 -9.04 0.62
N VAL A 107 -5.61 -10.05 0.32
CA VAL A 107 -6.02 -10.38 -1.06
C VAL A 107 -6.76 -9.21 -1.70
N CYS A 108 -7.70 -8.59 -0.98
CA CYS A 108 -8.43 -7.42 -1.47
C CYS A 108 -7.50 -6.23 -1.76
N ILE A 109 -6.56 -5.93 -0.85
CA ILE A 109 -5.57 -4.86 -1.06
C ILE A 109 -4.70 -5.15 -2.29
N ALA A 110 -4.24 -6.39 -2.44
CA ALA A 110 -3.42 -6.80 -3.59
C ALA A 110 -4.20 -6.64 -4.91
N ASN A 111 -5.48 -7.03 -4.94
CA ASN A 111 -6.34 -6.84 -6.11
C ASN A 111 -6.57 -5.37 -6.45
N ILE A 112 -6.75 -4.48 -5.47
CA ILE A 112 -6.84 -3.02 -5.74
C ILE A 112 -5.58 -2.53 -6.44
N ILE A 113 -4.41 -2.89 -5.91
CA ILE A 113 -3.11 -2.49 -6.47
C ILE A 113 -2.93 -3.08 -7.87
N ASN A 114 -3.17 -4.38 -8.06
CA ASN A 114 -3.05 -5.06 -9.35
C ASN A 114 -4.04 -4.53 -10.39
N SER A 115 -5.23 -4.12 -9.97
CA SER A 115 -6.24 -3.51 -10.84
C SER A 115 -5.83 -2.12 -11.31
N ILE A 116 -5.00 -1.40 -10.53
CA ILE A 116 -4.41 -0.10 -10.93
C ILE A 116 -3.19 -0.32 -11.83
N LEU A 117 -2.29 -1.24 -11.47
CA LEU A 117 -1.01 -1.43 -12.16
C LEU A 117 -1.10 -2.27 -13.43
N PHE A 118 -1.93 -3.31 -13.43
CA PHE A 118 -1.98 -4.33 -14.48
C PHE A 118 -3.37 -4.47 -15.11
N SER A 119 -4.35 -3.72 -14.63
CA SER A 119 -5.77 -3.86 -15.03
C SER A 119 -6.29 -5.29 -14.86
N ARG A 120 -5.81 -6.00 -13.83
CA ARG A 120 -6.18 -7.39 -13.53
C ARG A 120 -6.68 -7.53 -12.09
N ILE A 121 -7.67 -8.40 -11.93
CA ILE A 121 -8.19 -8.84 -10.64
C ILE A 121 -8.03 -10.36 -10.61
N TYR A 122 -7.50 -10.89 -9.51
CA TYR A 122 -7.33 -12.32 -9.33
C TYR A 122 -8.49 -12.90 -8.53
N ALA A 123 -8.77 -14.17 -8.74
CA ALA A 123 -9.78 -14.89 -7.96
C ALA A 123 -9.45 -14.80 -6.46
N HIS A 124 -10.47 -14.54 -5.64
CA HIS A 124 -10.30 -14.46 -4.20
C HIS A 124 -10.05 -15.87 -3.63
N VAL A 125 -8.82 -16.13 -3.22
CA VAL A 125 -8.46 -17.34 -2.46
C VAL A 125 -8.48 -16.95 -0.99
N TRP A 126 -9.62 -17.23 -0.34
CA TRP A 126 -9.89 -16.85 1.05
C TRP A 126 -9.21 -17.78 2.06
#